data_AF-A0A0D7CHE5-F1
#
_entry.id   AF-A0A0D7CHE5-F1
#
_cell.length_a   1.000
_cell.length_b   1.000
_cell.length_c   1.000
_cell.angle_alpha   90.00
_cell.angle_beta   90.00
_cell.angle_gamma   90.00
#
_symmetry.space_group_name_H-M   'P 1'
#
loop_
_entity.id
_entity.type
_entity.pdbx_description
1 polymer ?
#
loop_
_entity_poly.entity_id
_entity_poly.type
_entity_poly.pdbx_seq_one_letter_code
_entity_poly.pdbx_strand_id
1 'polypeptide(L)'
;MRGAPGVIHEPDALAHGQEVAALLPVLAQLDQTATELETGQHISAARITAYETQATHARHLLDALGTSATEVAQAEKAHRGDGDKGFAIRGLDHATHTRRFESTEPAVSQPDKDRDRDDDHDIDL
;
A
#
# COMPACT_ATOMS: atom_id res chain seq x y z
N MET A 1 -34.21 -20.00 -38.79
CA MET A 1 -34.04 -19.73 -37.34
C MET A 1 -33.20 -20.84 -36.72
N ARG A 2 -31.98 -20.53 -36.28
CA ARG A 2 -31.20 -21.24 -35.25
C ARG A 2 -29.95 -20.42 -35.00
N GLY A 3 -30.01 -19.56 -33.97
CA GLY A 3 -28.86 -18.82 -33.48
C GLY A 3 -27.90 -19.79 -32.78
N ALA A 4 -26.61 -19.65 -33.07
CA ALA A 4 -25.56 -20.41 -32.41
C ALA A 4 -25.53 -20.11 -30.90
N PRO A 5 -25.30 -21.11 -30.03
CA PRO A 5 -25.08 -20.87 -28.61
C PRO A 5 -23.76 -20.10 -28.41
N GLY A 6 -23.84 -19.10 -27.55
CA GLY A 6 -22.84 -18.07 -27.31
C GLY A 6 -21.44 -18.62 -27.05
N VAL A 7 -20.53 -18.23 -27.92
CA VAL A 7 -19.10 -18.14 -27.63
C VAL A 7 -18.90 -16.79 -26.92
N ILE A 8 -17.92 -16.73 -26.01
CA ILE A 8 -17.29 -15.55 -25.39
C ILE A 8 -17.72 -15.32 -23.93
N HIS A 9 -16.82 -15.67 -22.99
CA HIS A 9 -16.46 -14.91 -21.76
C HIS A 9 -15.32 -15.55 -20.94
N GLU A 10 -14.70 -16.65 -21.38
CA GLU A 10 -13.53 -17.22 -20.68
C GLU A 10 -12.22 -16.40 -20.72
N PRO A 11 -11.89 -15.59 -21.75
CA PRO A 11 -10.61 -14.86 -21.75
C PRO A 11 -10.60 -13.70 -20.73
N ASP A 12 -11.74 -13.06 -20.49
CA ASP A 12 -11.83 -11.93 -19.54
C ASP A 12 -11.64 -12.39 -18.10
N ALA A 13 -12.19 -13.55 -17.73
CA ALA A 13 -12.04 -14.11 -16.39
C ALA A 13 -10.59 -14.56 -16.09
N LEU A 14 -9.91 -15.13 -17.09
CA LEU A 14 -8.50 -15.51 -16.98
C LEU A 14 -7.58 -14.29 -16.93
N ALA A 15 -7.86 -13.26 -17.72
CA ALA A 15 -7.13 -11.99 -17.67
C ALA A 15 -7.29 -11.31 -16.31
N HIS A 16 -8.53 -11.22 -15.81
CA HIS A 16 -8.80 -10.64 -14.50
C HIS A 16 -8.09 -11.39 -13.37
N GLY A 17 -8.10 -12.74 -13.40
CA GLY A 17 -7.37 -13.55 -12.43
C GLY A 17 -5.87 -13.27 -12.41
N GLN A 18 -5.26 -12.99 -13.57
CA GLN A 18 -3.84 -12.60 -13.66
C GLN A 18 -3.59 -11.19 -13.12
N GLU A 19 -4.51 -10.25 -13.34
CA GLU A 19 -4.42 -8.91 -12.76
C GLU A 19 -4.50 -8.94 -11.23
N VAL A 20 -5.42 -9.74 -10.67
CA VAL A 20 -5.49 -9.95 -9.21
C VAL A 20 -4.22 -10.62 -8.69
N ALA A 21 -3.67 -11.59 -9.42
CA ALA A 21 -2.41 -12.22 -9.05
C ALA A 21 -1.21 -11.26 -9.07
N ALA A 22 -1.21 -10.28 -9.97
CA ALA A 22 -0.20 -9.24 -10.03
C ALA A 22 -0.21 -8.31 -8.80
N LEU A 23 -1.30 -8.30 -8.02
CA LEU A 23 -1.37 -7.58 -6.74
C LEU A 23 -0.67 -8.31 -5.61
N LEU A 24 -0.50 -9.64 -5.69
CA LEU A 24 0.03 -10.44 -4.58
C LEU A 24 1.41 -9.95 -4.08
N PRO A 25 2.39 -9.61 -4.94
CA PRO A 25 3.66 -9.06 -4.46
C PRO A 25 3.51 -7.72 -3.72
N VAL A 26 2.58 -6.87 -4.15
CA VAL A 26 2.31 -5.58 -3.50
C VAL A 26 1.70 -5.79 -2.11
N LEU A 27 0.74 -6.70 -2.00
CA LEU A 27 0.10 -7.05 -0.73
C LEU A 27 1.08 -7.73 0.23
N ALA A 28 1.97 -8.60 -0.28
CA ALA A 28 3.04 -9.23 0.50
C ALA A 28 4.00 -8.19 1.08
N GLN A 29 4.45 -7.24 0.25
CA GLN A 29 5.36 -6.18 0.69
C GLN A 29 4.71 -5.29 1.76
N LEU A 30 3.42 -4.99 1.61
CA LEU A 30 2.67 -4.19 2.58
C LEU A 30 2.50 -4.91 3.92
N ASP A 31 2.15 -6.20 3.91
CA ASP A 31 2.06 -7.05 5.11
C ASP A 31 3.41 -7.14 5.83
N GLN A 32 4.48 -7.35 5.08
CA GLN A 32 5.84 -7.37 5.66
C GLN A 32 6.19 -6.02 6.30
N THR A 33 5.97 -4.92 5.61
CA THR A 33 6.30 -3.57 6.12
C THR A 33 5.47 -3.25 7.37
N ALA A 34 4.19 -3.63 7.39
CA ALA A 34 3.34 -3.46 8.56
C ALA A 34 3.85 -4.31 9.74
N THR A 35 4.19 -5.58 9.50
CA THR A 35 4.75 -6.47 10.53
C THR A 35 6.05 -5.92 11.11
N GLU A 36 6.92 -5.37 10.26
CA GLU A 36 8.17 -4.74 10.69
C GLU A 36 7.93 -3.48 11.54
N LEU A 37 6.88 -2.70 11.26
CA LEU A 37 6.49 -1.55 12.06
C LEU A 37 5.83 -1.96 13.39
N GLU A 38 5.05 -3.04 13.40
CA GLU A 38 4.37 -3.54 14.60
C GLU A 38 5.33 -4.20 15.60
N THR A 39 6.37 -4.85 15.08
CA THR A 39 7.36 -5.56 15.90
C THR A 39 8.65 -4.75 16.10
N GLY A 40 8.85 -3.70 15.32
CA GLY A 40 10.05 -2.89 15.33
C GLY A 40 10.16 -2.00 16.57
N GLN A 41 11.33 -1.99 17.19
CA GLN A 41 11.65 -1.07 18.31
C GLN A 41 12.06 0.33 17.81
N HIS A 42 12.55 0.42 16.58
CA HIS A 42 13.00 1.66 15.93
C HIS A 42 12.10 1.96 14.73
N ILE A 43 11.08 2.77 14.99
CA ILE A 43 10.14 3.25 13.99
C ILE A 43 10.52 4.70 13.68
N SER A 44 11.08 4.92 12.50
CA SER A 44 11.38 6.26 12.00
C SER A 44 10.19 6.82 11.22
N ALA A 45 10.06 8.15 11.19
CA ALA A 45 9.05 8.82 10.39
C ALA A 45 9.09 8.39 8.91
N ALA A 46 10.29 8.18 8.35
CA ALA A 46 10.47 7.72 6.98
C ALA A 46 9.85 6.33 6.73
N ARG A 47 9.94 5.40 7.70
CA ARG A 47 9.32 4.07 7.57
C ARG A 47 7.80 4.14 7.67
N ILE A 48 7.27 5.02 8.52
CA ILE A 48 5.82 5.29 8.60
C ILE A 48 5.31 5.83 7.25
N THR A 49 5.96 6.87 6.70
CA THR A 49 5.58 7.44 5.40
C THR A 49 5.68 6.43 4.26
N ALA A 50 6.69 5.55 4.28
CA ALA A 50 6.83 4.47 3.30
C ALA A 50 5.64 3.49 3.38
N TYR A 51 5.25 3.07 4.58
CA TYR A 51 4.08 2.23 4.80
C TYR A 51 2.78 2.90 4.32
N GLU A 52 2.55 4.16 4.67
CA GLU A 52 1.35 4.92 4.25
C GLU A 52 1.27 5.05 2.72
N THR A 53 2.42 5.29 2.07
CA THR A 53 2.51 5.37 0.61
C THR A 53 2.20 4.02 -0.04
N GLN A 54 2.74 2.93 0.51
CA GLN A 54 2.46 1.58 0.04
C GLN A 54 0.99 1.19 0.22
N ALA A 55 0.40 1.51 1.38
CA ALA A 55 -1.01 1.26 1.67
C ALA A 55 -1.92 2.01 0.68
N THR A 56 -1.62 3.28 0.44
CA THR A 56 -2.36 4.11 -0.54
C THR A 56 -2.24 3.54 -1.94
N HIS A 57 -1.03 3.16 -2.37
CA HIS A 57 -0.80 2.56 -3.68
C HIS A 57 -1.54 1.23 -3.83
N ALA A 58 -1.46 0.34 -2.84
CA ALA A 58 -2.17 -0.94 -2.84
C ALA A 58 -3.68 -0.75 -2.94
N ARG A 59 -4.24 0.19 -2.15
CA ARG A 59 -5.65 0.56 -2.24
C ARG A 59 -6.04 1.05 -3.62
N HIS A 60 -5.22 1.91 -4.22
CA HIS A 60 -5.51 2.45 -5.54
C HIS A 60 -5.57 1.37 -6.62
N LEU A 61 -4.71 0.34 -6.52
CA LEU A 61 -4.71 -0.81 -7.42
C LEU A 61 -5.93 -1.72 -7.19
N LEU A 62 -6.29 -1.96 -5.93
CA LEU A 62 -7.49 -2.73 -5.55
C LEU A 62 -8.77 -2.07 -6.07
N ASP A 63 -8.89 -0.75 -5.88
CA ASP A 63 -10.03 0.05 -6.35
C ASP A 63 -10.09 0.06 -7.89
N ALA A 64 -8.95 0.15 -8.58
CA ALA A 64 -8.88 0.13 -10.04
C ALA A 64 -9.31 -1.21 -10.65
N LEU A 65 -8.99 -2.32 -9.96
CA LEU A 65 -9.36 -3.66 -10.40
C LEU A 65 -10.75 -4.09 -9.90
N GLY A 66 -11.36 -3.35 -8.97
CA GLY A 66 -12.66 -3.71 -8.40
C GLY A 66 -12.66 -5.06 -7.68
N THR A 67 -11.51 -5.48 -7.17
CA THR A 67 -11.27 -6.82 -6.65
C THR A 67 -11.81 -7.00 -5.24
N SER A 68 -12.41 -8.15 -4.97
CA SER A 68 -12.87 -8.56 -3.63
C SER A 68 -11.80 -9.31 -2.83
N ALA A 69 -11.95 -9.32 -1.50
CA ALA A 69 -11.10 -10.13 -0.61
C ALA A 69 -11.12 -11.62 -0.96
N THR A 70 -12.24 -12.14 -1.46
CA THR A 70 -12.37 -13.53 -1.89
C THR A 70 -11.51 -13.82 -3.12
N GLU A 71 -11.47 -12.92 -4.09
CA GLU A 71 -10.63 -13.07 -5.30
C GLU A 71 -9.15 -13.02 -4.97
N VAL A 72 -8.73 -12.13 -4.08
CA VAL A 72 -7.36 -12.08 -3.55
C VAL A 72 -6.98 -13.40 -2.86
N ALA A 73 -7.86 -13.95 -2.02
CA ALA A 73 -7.61 -15.24 -1.35
C ALA A 73 -7.43 -16.39 -2.35
N GLN A 74 -8.25 -16.42 -3.41
CA GLN A 74 -8.17 -17.45 -4.45
C GLN A 74 -6.89 -17.28 -5.28
N ALA A 75 -6.53 -16.05 -5.63
CA ALA A 75 -5.28 -15.76 -6.32
C ALA A 75 -4.06 -16.19 -5.47
N GLU A 76 -4.03 -15.88 -4.18
CA GLU A 76 -2.96 -16.31 -3.27
C GLU A 76 -2.85 -17.85 -3.24
N LYS A 77 -4.00 -18.54 -3.15
CA LYS A 77 -4.05 -20.01 -3.14
C LYS A 77 -3.57 -20.61 -4.47
N ALA A 78 -3.91 -20.00 -5.59
CA ALA A 78 -3.55 -20.46 -6.93
C ALA A 78 -2.07 -20.20 -7.27
N HIS A 79 -1.50 -19.11 -6.76
CA HIS A 79 -0.11 -18.70 -7.01
C HIS A 79 0.89 -19.24 -6.00
N ARG A 80 0.49 -20.15 -5.09
CA ARG A 80 1.36 -20.60 -4.01
C ARG A 80 2.60 -21.34 -4.54
N GLY A 81 3.73 -20.66 -4.57
CA GLY A 81 5.05 -21.23 -4.30
C GLY A 81 5.39 -20.98 -2.83
N ASP A 82 5.51 -22.04 -2.03
CA ASP A 82 6.06 -22.17 -0.64
C ASP A 82 6.06 -21.00 0.38
N GLY A 83 5.32 -19.91 0.13
CA GLY A 83 5.31 -18.71 0.98
C GLY A 83 4.40 -18.82 2.20
N ASP A 84 4.50 -17.80 3.05
CA ASP A 84 3.57 -17.61 4.17
C ASP A 84 2.12 -17.56 3.69
N LYS A 85 1.19 -18.04 4.50
CA LYS A 85 -0.24 -18.10 4.13
C LYS A 85 -0.98 -16.94 4.75
N GLY A 86 -1.90 -16.36 3.99
CA GLY A 86 -2.75 -15.26 4.42
C GLY A 86 -2.08 -13.90 4.38
N PHE A 87 -0.86 -13.78 3.80
CA PHE A 87 -0.22 -12.47 3.61
C PHE A 87 -1.09 -11.56 2.76
N ALA A 88 -1.80 -12.09 1.75
CA ALA A 88 -2.55 -11.25 0.82
C ALA A 88 -3.78 -10.66 1.51
N ILE A 89 -4.40 -11.41 2.42
CA ILE A 89 -5.53 -10.93 3.23
C ILE A 89 -5.09 -9.91 4.27
N ARG A 90 -3.95 -10.12 4.95
CA ARG A 90 -3.42 -9.12 5.89
C ARG A 90 -2.94 -7.87 5.17
N GLY A 91 -2.25 -8.00 4.03
CA GLY A 91 -1.89 -6.88 3.16
C GLY A 91 -3.12 -6.11 2.68
N LEU A 92 -4.19 -6.81 2.30
CA LEU A 92 -5.47 -6.20 1.94
C LEU A 92 -6.09 -5.44 3.12
N ASP A 93 -6.03 -6.00 4.33
CA ASP A 93 -6.47 -5.32 5.55
C ASP A 93 -5.68 -4.02 5.76
N HIS A 94 -4.36 -4.04 5.60
CA HIS A 94 -3.54 -2.82 5.72
C HIS A 94 -3.85 -1.76 4.65
N ALA A 95 -4.21 -2.17 3.42
CA ALA A 95 -4.59 -1.26 2.35
C ALA A 95 -5.98 -0.60 2.60
N THR A 96 -6.91 -1.34 3.19
CA THR A 96 -8.29 -0.90 3.41
C THR A 96 -8.52 -0.26 4.79
N HIS A 97 -7.78 -0.72 5.79
CA HIS A 97 -7.79 -0.28 7.19
C HIS A 97 -6.38 0.12 7.63
N THR A 98 -5.82 1.15 6.98
CA THR A 98 -4.46 1.62 7.26
C THR A 98 -4.26 1.96 8.74
N ARG A 99 -3.27 1.32 9.35
CA ARG A 99 -2.94 1.52 10.77
C ARG A 99 -2.14 2.80 10.94
N ARG A 100 -2.23 3.40 12.13
CA ARG A 100 -1.39 4.54 12.50
C ARG A 100 -0.24 4.06 13.37
N PHE A 101 0.95 4.51 13.03
CA PHE A 101 2.17 4.25 13.78
C PHE A 101 2.71 5.57 14.33
N GLU A 102 3.39 5.50 15.45
CA GLU A 102 4.08 6.65 16.05
C GLU A 102 5.59 6.44 15.93
N SER A 103 6.30 7.52 15.60
CA SER A 103 7.76 7.50 15.53
C SER A 103 8.31 7.32 16.94
N THR A 104 9.22 6.36 17.12
CA THR A 104 9.92 6.18 18.39
C THR A 104 11.19 7.03 18.47
N GLU A 105 11.59 7.65 17.36
CA GLU A 105 12.70 8.60 17.34
C GLU A 105 12.29 9.91 18.03
N PRO A 106 13.19 10.51 18.84
CA PRO A 106 12.91 11.81 19.44
C PRO A 106 12.63 12.82 18.33
N ALA A 107 11.55 13.59 18.48
CA ALA A 107 11.26 14.68 17.57
C ALA A 107 12.50 15.59 17.51
N VAL A 108 13.15 15.61 16.34
CA VAL A 108 14.22 16.57 16.08
C VAL A 108 13.55 17.92 16.11
N SER A 109 13.71 18.64 17.24
CA SER A 109 13.31 20.03 17.36
C SER A 109 13.89 20.77 16.17
N GLN A 110 13.02 21.23 15.26
CA GLN A 110 13.45 22.20 14.27
C GLN A 110 13.97 23.40 15.06
N PRO A 111 15.20 23.89 14.83
CA PRO A 111 15.63 25.11 15.48
C PRO A 111 14.68 26.22 15.01
N ASP A 112 13.91 26.76 15.96
CA ASP A 112 13.17 28.00 15.84
C ASP A 112 14.08 29.01 15.14
N LYS A 113 13.76 29.34 13.88
CA LYS A 113 14.32 30.52 13.24
C LYS A 113 13.58 31.73 13.80
N ASP A 114 13.83 32.00 15.08
CA ASP A 114 13.95 33.37 15.59
C ASP A 114 15.12 34.01 14.84
N ARG A 115 14.85 34.47 13.63
CA ARG A 115 15.62 35.53 13.03
C ARG A 115 14.71 36.73 13.02
N ASP A 116 14.76 37.43 14.15
CA ASP A 116 14.57 38.87 14.22
C ASP A 116 15.19 39.48 12.97
N ARG A 117 14.32 39.90 12.06
CA ARG A 117 14.71 40.62 10.85
C ARG A 117 14.60 42.11 11.15
N ASP A 118 15.26 42.52 12.22
CA ASP A 118 15.62 43.90 12.49
C ASP A 118 17.05 44.06 11.99
N ASP A 119 17.21 44.47 10.73
CA ASP A 119 18.29 45.39 10.42
C ASP A 119 17.93 46.20 9.18
N ASP A 120 17.65 47.47 9.48
CA ASP A 120 17.53 48.58 8.57
C ASP A 120 18.70 48.60 7.57
N HIS A 121 18.38 48.64 6.28
CA HIS A 121 19.27 49.28 5.33
C HIS A 121 18.48 50.30 4.54
N ASP A 122 18.69 51.55 4.95
CA ASP A 122 18.47 52.76 4.17
C ASP A 122 18.82 52.52 2.69
N ILE A 123 17.82 52.62 1.82
CA ILE A 123 18.05 52.77 0.38
C ILE A 123 17.59 54.17 0.02
N ASP A 124 18.55 55.10 0.03
CA ASP A 124 18.39 56.44 -0.53
C ASP A 124 18.47 56.30 -2.07
N LEU A 125 17.36 56.58 -2.78
CA LEU A 125 17.28 56.62 -4.24
C LEU A 125 16.67 57.93 -4.72
#